data_AF-A0A0D7BGE9-F1
#
_entry.id   AF-A0A0D7BGE9-F1
#
_cell.length_a   1.000
_cell.length_b   1.000
_cell.length_c   1.000
_cell.angle_alpha   90.00
_cell.angle_beta   90.00
_cell.angle_gamma   90.00
#
_symmetry.space_group_name_H-M   'P 1'
#
loop_
_entity.id
_entity.type
_entity.pdbx_description
1 polymer ?
#
loop_
_entity_poly.entity_id
_entity_poly.type
_entity_poly.pdbx_seq_one_letter_code
_entity_poly.pdbx_strand_id
1 'polypeptide(L)'
;MPFLWSTIRCLALSLLVASASAYFVVTSPTTQTQWQNGKVNAVTWEKGVLDDINSFDLEMTRLSEDGLTYIASTISGYKKAKTSLNIYLEDVPAGDDYYLLFLNTSHGVMYAVSSRFTILEADATPDSSKTATATAEAGAPTVTVSGGPNPTKMFATTFPAEANGSVLAYTWNSASVGMLCALLACLSGALLTLW
;
A
#
# COMPACT_ATOMS: atom_id res chain seq x y z
N MET A 1 40.13 -27.99 16.91
CA MET A 1 38.76 -28.05 16.34
C MET A 1 37.70 -27.06 16.92
N PRO A 2 38.02 -25.96 17.64
CA PRO A 2 36.98 -24.98 18.03
C PRO A 2 36.75 -23.84 17.00
N PHE A 3 37.69 -23.65 16.06
CA PHE A 3 37.68 -22.51 15.13
C PHE A 3 36.60 -22.58 14.04
N LEU A 4 36.17 -23.78 13.63
CA LEU A 4 35.16 -23.95 12.58
C LEU A 4 33.75 -23.55 13.04
N TRP A 5 33.48 -23.59 14.35
CA TRP A 5 32.18 -23.22 14.91
C TRP A 5 31.97 -21.71 15.08
N SER A 6 33.04 -20.91 15.15
CA SER A 6 32.94 -19.46 15.36
C SER A 6 32.59 -18.72 14.06
N THR A 7 33.20 -19.12 12.94
CA THR A 7 32.94 -18.52 11.61
C THR A 7 31.54 -18.85 11.08
N ILE A 8 31.02 -20.05 11.36
CA ILE A 8 29.64 -20.45 11.01
C ILE A 8 28.60 -19.59 11.76
N ARG A 9 28.87 -19.18 13.00
CA ARG A 9 27.95 -18.34 13.79
C ARG A 9 27.89 -16.89 13.31
N CYS A 10 28.98 -16.33 12.80
CA CYS A 10 28.98 -14.98 12.22
C CYS A 10 28.27 -14.93 10.86
N LEU A 11 28.42 -15.96 10.02
CA LEU A 11 27.71 -16.06 8.73
C LEU A 11 26.19 -16.21 8.93
N ALA A 12 25.77 -16.93 9.97
CA ALA A 12 24.36 -17.07 10.35
C ALA A 12 23.73 -15.74 10.84
N LEU A 13 24.52 -14.85 11.45
CA LEU A 13 24.03 -13.54 11.93
C LEU A 13 23.89 -12.52 10.78
N SER A 14 24.72 -12.60 9.74
CA SER A 14 24.56 -11.77 8.53
C SER A 14 23.32 -12.15 7.69
N LEU A 15 22.86 -13.40 7.78
CA LEU A 15 21.62 -13.87 7.14
C LEU A 15 20.34 -13.41 7.88
N LEU A 16 20.47 -12.93 9.12
CA LEU A 16 19.36 -12.43 9.95
C LEU A 16 19.08 -10.93 9.76
N VAL A 17 19.83 -10.23 8.89
CA VAL A 17 19.42 -8.91 8.38
C VAL A 17 18.31 -9.14 7.35
N ALA A 18 17.18 -9.67 7.82
CA ALA A 18 15.96 -9.76 7.05
C ALA A 18 15.63 -8.34 6.58
N SER A 19 15.69 -8.14 5.27
CA SER A 19 15.06 -7.01 4.60
C SER A 19 13.62 -6.92 5.09
N ALA A 20 13.31 -5.91 5.89
CA ALA A 20 11.93 -5.58 6.23
C ALA A 20 11.23 -5.27 4.91
N SER A 21 10.40 -6.20 4.43
CA SER A 21 9.56 -5.99 3.27
C SER A 21 8.64 -4.79 3.57
N ALA A 22 8.53 -3.86 2.61
CA ALA A 22 7.58 -2.77 2.66
C ALA A 22 6.18 -3.33 2.99
N TYR A 23 5.56 -2.82 4.06
CA TYR A 23 4.23 -3.22 4.51
C TYR A 23 3.25 -2.19 3.95
N PHE A 24 2.34 -2.59 3.06
CA PHE A 24 1.21 -1.75 2.66
C PHE A 24 -0.04 -2.63 2.70
N VAL A 25 -0.95 -2.34 3.62
CA VAL A 25 -2.12 -3.16 3.89
C VAL A 25 -3.38 -2.32 3.78
N VAL A 26 -4.31 -2.76 2.94
CA VAL A 26 -5.64 -2.14 2.85
C VAL A 26 -6.48 -2.67 4.01
N THR A 27 -6.95 -1.77 4.88
CA THR A 27 -7.77 -2.11 6.05
C THR A 27 -9.27 -1.99 5.77
N SER A 28 -9.65 -1.12 4.83
CA SER A 28 -11.01 -1.02 4.28
C SER A 28 -10.92 -0.68 2.79
N PRO A 29 -11.67 -1.36 1.91
CA PRO A 29 -12.76 -2.29 2.22
C PRO A 29 -12.32 -3.73 2.54
N THR A 30 -13.17 -4.44 3.28
CA THR A 30 -13.04 -5.87 3.64
C THR A 30 -14.07 -6.73 2.91
N THR A 31 -14.01 -8.06 3.02
CA THR A 31 -15.02 -8.96 2.45
C THR A 31 -16.44 -8.76 2.98
N GLN A 32 -16.58 -8.09 4.13
CA GLN A 32 -17.87 -7.76 4.72
C GLN A 32 -18.30 -6.32 4.44
N THR A 33 -17.50 -5.54 3.72
CA THR A 33 -17.80 -4.15 3.40
C THR A 33 -18.86 -4.05 2.32
N GLN A 34 -19.88 -3.24 2.59
CA GLN A 34 -20.88 -2.81 1.61
C GLN A 34 -20.83 -1.29 1.47
N TRP A 35 -20.46 -0.86 0.27
CA TRP A 35 -20.55 0.51 -0.19
C TRP A 35 -21.90 0.76 -0.85
N GLN A 36 -22.30 2.02 -0.93
CA GLN A 36 -23.59 2.40 -1.48
C GLN A 36 -23.44 3.61 -2.41
N ASN A 37 -24.16 3.56 -3.54
CA ASN A 37 -24.30 4.71 -4.42
C ASN A 37 -25.01 5.88 -3.71
N GLY A 38 -24.68 7.10 -4.10
CA GLY A 38 -25.19 8.32 -3.49
C GLY A 38 -24.68 8.56 -2.06
N LYS A 39 -23.71 7.78 -1.58
CA LYS A 39 -23.10 7.90 -0.24
C LYS A 39 -21.58 8.02 -0.34
N VAL A 40 -20.99 8.56 0.74
CA VAL A 40 -19.54 8.60 0.93
C VAL A 40 -19.09 7.32 1.61
N ASN A 41 -18.11 6.66 1.02
CA ASN A 41 -17.56 5.39 1.47
C ASN A 41 -16.06 5.57 1.78
N ALA A 42 -15.60 5.05 2.91
CA ALA A 42 -14.20 5.21 3.32
C ALA A 42 -13.31 4.07 2.81
N VAL A 43 -12.18 4.47 2.23
CA VAL A 43 -11.02 3.62 1.96
C VAL A 43 -9.97 3.93 3.01
N THR A 44 -9.39 2.90 3.62
CA THR A 44 -8.34 3.06 4.63
C THR A 44 -7.23 2.05 4.41
N TRP A 45 -6.01 2.44 4.71
CA TRP A 45 -4.83 1.60 4.60
C TRP A 45 -3.87 1.83 5.76
N GLU A 46 -2.94 0.90 5.94
CA GLU A 46 -1.80 1.01 6.82
C GLU A 46 -0.53 0.84 6.00
N LYS A 47 0.52 1.55 6.40
CA LYS A 47 1.80 1.53 5.70
C LYS A 47 2.96 1.37 6.67
N GLY A 48 4.00 0.71 6.21
CA GLY A 48 5.23 0.46 6.94
C GLY A 48 6.10 1.70 7.03
N VAL A 49 7.08 1.61 7.92
CA VAL A 49 8.17 2.60 7.99
C VAL A 49 9.21 2.19 6.95
N LEU A 50 9.71 3.15 6.15
CA LEU A 50 10.68 2.93 5.07
C LEU A 50 10.18 1.96 3.98
N ASP A 51 8.92 2.14 3.58
CA ASP A 51 8.30 1.40 2.47
C ASP A 51 8.68 1.93 1.08
N ASP A 52 9.35 3.09 1.02
CA ASP A 52 9.69 3.84 -0.21
C ASP A 52 8.48 4.16 -1.11
N ILE A 53 7.26 4.12 -0.54
CA ILE A 53 6.01 4.48 -1.23
C ILE A 53 5.73 5.96 -0.96
N ASN A 54 6.19 6.83 -1.86
CA ASN A 54 5.98 8.28 -1.73
C ASN A 54 4.64 8.73 -2.30
N SER A 55 4.14 8.04 -3.32
CA SER A 55 2.86 8.31 -3.95
C SER A 55 2.32 7.04 -4.62
N PHE A 56 1.00 6.94 -4.69
CA PHE A 56 0.31 5.88 -5.41
C PHE A 56 -0.98 6.41 -6.05
N ASP A 57 -1.49 5.64 -6.97
CA ASP A 57 -2.76 5.80 -7.64
C ASP A 57 -3.73 4.75 -7.10
N LEU A 58 -5.00 5.11 -7.08
CA LEU A 58 -6.10 4.26 -6.66
C LEU A 58 -7.02 4.02 -7.84
N GLU A 59 -7.22 2.74 -8.14
CA GLU A 59 -8.08 2.27 -9.21
C GLU A 59 -9.07 1.25 -8.65
N MET A 60 -10.21 1.10 -9.32
CA MET A 60 -11.23 0.12 -8.98
C MET A 60 -11.54 -0.75 -10.18
N THR A 61 -11.62 -2.05 -9.96
CA THR A 61 -11.94 -3.04 -10.99
C THR A 61 -13.03 -3.97 -10.50
N ARG A 62 -13.76 -4.54 -11.46
CA ARG A 62 -14.68 -5.66 -11.26
C ARG A 62 -14.01 -6.94 -11.76
N LEU A 63 -14.40 -8.09 -11.22
CA LEU A 63 -13.95 -9.40 -11.76
C LEU A 63 -14.88 -9.93 -12.85
N SER A 64 -16.15 -9.56 -12.82
CA SER A 64 -17.17 -10.02 -13.77
C SER A 64 -17.18 -9.23 -15.09
N GLU A 65 -16.54 -8.07 -15.12
CA GLU A 65 -16.50 -7.18 -16.27
C GLU A 65 -15.07 -6.70 -16.53
N ASP A 66 -14.69 -6.66 -17.80
CA ASP A 66 -13.42 -6.07 -18.22
C ASP A 66 -13.51 -4.54 -18.15
N GLY A 67 -12.61 -3.92 -17.40
CA GLY A 67 -12.46 -2.48 -17.37
C GLY A 67 -11.93 -1.97 -16.04
N LEU A 68 -11.45 -0.73 -16.06
CA LEU A 68 -10.98 -0.03 -14.88
C LEU A 68 -11.75 1.26 -14.67
N THR A 69 -11.92 1.60 -13.40
CA THR A 69 -12.39 2.90 -12.94
C THR A 69 -11.22 3.61 -12.25
N TYR A 70 -10.72 4.68 -12.86
CA TYR A 70 -9.64 5.49 -12.30
C TYR A 70 -10.18 6.44 -11.23
N ILE A 71 -9.91 6.15 -9.96
CA ILE A 71 -10.46 6.91 -8.82
C ILE A 71 -9.62 8.16 -8.59
N ALA A 72 -8.37 7.98 -8.18
CA ALA A 72 -7.51 9.10 -7.86
C ALA A 72 -6.05 8.79 -8.15
N SER A 73 -5.31 9.80 -8.62
CA SER A 73 -3.87 9.70 -8.87
C SER A 73 -3.07 10.60 -7.96
N THR A 74 -1.79 10.26 -7.78
CA THR A 74 -0.84 11.03 -6.96
C THR A 74 -1.29 11.16 -5.50
N ILE A 75 -1.96 10.13 -4.96
CA ILE A 75 -2.28 10.08 -3.53
C ILE A 75 -0.98 9.99 -2.77
N SER A 76 -0.87 10.84 -1.76
CA SER A 76 0.35 10.93 -1.00
C SER A 76 0.59 9.70 -0.10
N GLY A 77 1.81 9.16 -0.16
CA GLY A 77 2.25 7.99 0.62
C GLY A 77 3.31 8.30 1.68
N TYR A 78 3.74 9.55 1.87
CA TYR A 78 4.81 9.86 2.85
C TYR A 78 4.37 9.57 4.30
N LYS A 79 5.35 9.50 5.22
CA LYS A 79 5.15 9.06 6.62
C LYS A 79 4.05 9.79 7.41
N LYS A 80 3.69 11.03 7.05
CA LYS A 80 2.63 11.82 7.71
C LYS A 80 1.42 12.06 6.78
N ALA A 81 1.36 11.37 5.64
CA ALA A 81 0.21 11.42 4.76
C ALA A 81 -1.02 10.84 5.46
N LYS A 82 -2.19 11.26 5.01
CA LYS A 82 -3.45 10.65 5.43
C LYS A 82 -3.46 9.19 4.97
N THR A 83 -3.98 8.32 5.80
CA THR A 83 -4.07 6.88 5.54
C THR A 83 -5.50 6.47 5.16
N SER A 84 -6.25 7.44 4.63
CA SER A 84 -7.65 7.28 4.27
C SER A 84 -8.06 8.23 3.14
N LEU A 85 -9.04 7.79 2.36
CA LEU A 85 -9.66 8.53 1.27
C LEU A 85 -11.17 8.26 1.31
N ASN A 86 -11.96 9.32 1.18
CA ASN A 86 -13.41 9.20 1.04
C ASN A 86 -13.78 9.12 -0.44
N ILE A 87 -14.66 8.19 -0.79
CA ILE A 87 -15.16 8.00 -2.16
C ILE A 87 -16.68 8.16 -2.16
N TYR A 88 -17.15 9.22 -2.81
CA TYR A 88 -18.54 9.38 -3.14
C TYR A 88 -18.84 8.66 -4.46
N LEU A 89 -19.80 7.74 -4.46
CA LEU A 89 -20.18 6.97 -5.64
C LEU A 89 -21.44 7.55 -6.28
N GLU A 90 -21.43 7.73 -7.60
CA GLU A 90 -22.55 8.22 -8.38
C GLU A 90 -22.75 7.30 -9.60
N ASP A 91 -23.90 6.61 -9.69
CA ASP A 91 -24.23 5.74 -10.82
C ASP A 91 -23.16 4.65 -11.13
N VAL A 92 -22.49 4.14 -10.10
CA VAL A 92 -21.58 3.01 -10.23
C VAL A 92 -22.40 1.71 -10.21
N PRO A 93 -22.23 0.77 -11.16
CA PRO A 93 -23.04 -0.44 -11.20
C PRO A 93 -23.01 -1.23 -9.89
N ALA A 94 -24.15 -1.71 -9.38
CA ALA A 94 -24.12 -2.60 -8.24
C ALA A 94 -23.43 -3.93 -8.57
N GLY A 95 -22.75 -4.51 -7.58
CA GLY A 95 -22.00 -5.75 -7.74
C GLY A 95 -21.25 -6.14 -6.46
N ASP A 96 -20.91 -7.41 -6.32
CA ASP A 96 -20.21 -7.96 -5.16
C ASP A 96 -18.76 -8.38 -5.47
N ASP A 97 -18.24 -7.92 -6.60
CA ASP A 97 -17.02 -8.39 -7.23
C ASP A 97 -15.96 -7.29 -7.41
N TYR A 98 -16.04 -6.25 -6.57
CA TYR A 98 -15.16 -5.09 -6.65
C TYR A 98 -13.87 -5.28 -5.86
N TYR A 99 -12.78 -4.74 -6.43
CA TYR A 99 -11.47 -4.64 -5.81
C TYR A 99 -10.89 -3.26 -6.02
N LEU A 100 -10.16 -2.77 -5.02
CA LEU A 100 -9.32 -1.58 -5.15
C LEU A 100 -7.88 -1.99 -5.38
N LEU A 101 -7.24 -1.33 -6.33
CA LEU A 101 -5.84 -1.50 -6.68
C LEU A 101 -5.06 -0.27 -6.24
N PHE A 102 -4.05 -0.48 -5.41
CA PHE A 102 -3.12 0.55 -4.96
C PHE A 102 -1.81 0.32 -5.68
N LEU A 103 -1.51 1.16 -6.65
CA LEU A 103 -0.38 0.97 -7.57
C LEU A 103 0.25 2.30 -7.95
N ASN A 104 1.46 2.28 -8.47
CA ASN A 104 2.04 3.44 -9.13
C ASN A 104 2.03 3.19 -10.64
N THR A 105 1.19 3.92 -11.36
CA THR A 105 1.04 3.76 -12.82
C THR A 105 2.30 4.16 -13.59
N SER A 106 3.13 5.06 -13.06
CA SER A 106 4.37 5.49 -13.72
C SER A 106 5.44 4.40 -13.74
N HIS A 107 5.49 3.56 -12.71
CA HIS A 107 6.46 2.46 -12.59
C HIS A 107 5.84 1.07 -12.79
N GLY A 108 4.51 0.98 -12.92
CA GLY A 108 3.77 -0.28 -13.04
C GLY A 108 3.84 -1.16 -11.79
N VAL A 109 4.11 -0.59 -10.62
CA VAL A 109 4.28 -1.35 -9.36
C VAL A 109 2.97 -1.35 -8.59
N MET A 110 2.43 -2.54 -8.34
CA MET A 110 1.28 -2.72 -7.45
C MET A 110 1.77 -2.88 -6.01
N TYR A 111 1.29 -2.02 -5.12
CA TYR A 111 1.64 -2.03 -3.70
C TYR A 111 0.70 -2.91 -2.88
N ALA A 112 -0.60 -2.80 -3.14
CA ALA A 112 -1.62 -3.59 -2.45
C ALA A 112 -2.90 -3.72 -3.25
N VAL A 113 -3.71 -4.71 -2.86
CA VAL A 113 -5.05 -4.94 -3.38
C VAL A 113 -5.98 -5.08 -2.18
N SER A 114 -7.16 -4.49 -2.24
CA SER A 114 -8.16 -4.66 -1.19
C SER A 114 -8.71 -6.09 -1.16
N SER A 115 -9.44 -6.42 -0.09
CA SER A 115 -10.37 -7.53 -0.17
C SER A 115 -11.49 -7.24 -1.19
N ARG A 116 -12.11 -8.29 -1.71
CA ARG A 116 -13.36 -8.18 -2.48
C ARG A 116 -14.41 -7.45 -1.65
N PHE A 117 -15.21 -6.57 -2.24
CA PHE A 117 -16.30 -5.90 -1.53
C PHE A 117 -17.51 -5.69 -2.43
N THR A 118 -18.60 -5.21 -1.83
CA THR A 118 -19.87 -5.01 -2.53
C THR A 118 -20.20 -3.53 -2.68
N ILE A 119 -20.67 -3.12 -3.86
CA ILE A 119 -21.33 -1.83 -4.10
C ILE A 119 -22.83 -2.10 -4.30
N LEU A 120 -23.64 -1.41 -3.52
CA LEU A 120 -25.09 -1.48 -3.56
C LEU A 120 -25.69 -0.29 -4.35
N GLU A 121 -26.89 -0.49 -4.86
CA GLU A 121 -27.71 0.58 -5.43
C GLU A 121 -28.03 1.66 -4.40
N ALA A 122 -28.35 2.88 -4.85
CA ALA A 122 -28.49 4.05 -3.99
C ALA A 122 -29.53 3.88 -2.87
N ASP A 123 -30.62 3.14 -3.13
CA ASP A 123 -31.72 2.92 -2.19
C ASP A 123 -31.77 1.48 -1.64
N ALA A 124 -30.72 0.69 -1.86
CA ALA A 124 -30.67 -0.68 -1.34
C ALA A 124 -30.49 -0.68 0.19
N THR A 125 -31.18 -1.62 0.84
CA THR A 125 -30.98 -1.90 2.27
C THR A 125 -29.70 -2.73 2.45
N PRO A 126 -28.69 -2.24 3.18
CA PRO A 126 -27.51 -3.04 3.50
C PRO A 126 -27.88 -4.30 4.28
N ASP A 127 -27.11 -5.37 4.08
CA ASP A 127 -27.27 -6.60 4.83
C ASP A 127 -26.80 -6.36 6.28
N SER A 128 -27.69 -6.57 7.24
CA SER A 128 -27.42 -6.37 8.66
C SER A 128 -26.28 -7.23 9.20
N SER A 129 -25.92 -8.32 8.50
CA SER A 129 -24.80 -9.20 8.85
C SER A 129 -23.45 -8.69 8.34
N LYS A 130 -23.45 -7.63 7.54
CA LYS A 130 -22.27 -7.03 6.91
C LYS A 130 -21.97 -5.64 7.48
N THR A 131 -20.75 -5.17 7.26
CA THR A 131 -20.33 -3.85 7.72
C THR A 131 -20.77 -2.80 6.71
N ALA A 132 -21.91 -2.16 6.95
CA ALA A 132 -22.32 -0.96 6.23
C ALA A 132 -21.28 0.14 6.47
N THR A 133 -20.55 0.53 5.43
CA THR A 133 -19.37 1.41 5.56
C THR A 133 -19.58 2.76 4.89
N ALA A 134 -20.83 3.15 4.64
CA ALA A 134 -21.22 4.49 4.18
C ALA A 134 -21.03 5.56 5.28
N THR A 135 -19.86 5.56 5.90
CA THR A 135 -19.43 6.50 6.92
C THR A 135 -18.14 7.13 6.43
N ALA A 136 -18.17 8.44 6.20
CA ALA A 136 -16.98 9.17 5.80
C ALA A 136 -15.93 9.15 6.92
N GLU A 137 -14.67 8.99 6.55
CA GLU A 137 -13.55 9.13 7.45
C GLU A 137 -13.28 10.62 7.71
N ALA A 138 -13.22 11.01 8.98
CA ALA A 138 -13.13 12.42 9.35
C ALA A 138 -11.78 13.02 8.95
N GLY A 139 -11.82 14.14 8.21
CA GLY A 139 -10.61 14.85 7.77
C GLY A 139 -9.83 14.16 6.65
N ALA A 140 -10.42 13.14 6.00
CA ALA A 140 -9.94 12.58 4.75
C ALA A 140 -10.55 13.33 3.54
N PRO A 141 -9.80 13.53 2.45
CA PRO A 141 -10.34 14.16 1.24
C PRO A 141 -11.40 13.27 0.59
N THR A 142 -12.38 13.88 -0.09
CA THR A 142 -13.45 13.17 -0.79
C THR A 142 -13.29 13.27 -2.29
N VAL A 143 -13.41 12.14 -2.99
CA VAL A 143 -13.36 12.00 -4.45
C VAL A 143 -14.69 11.48 -4.94
N THR A 144 -15.24 12.10 -5.97
CA THR A 144 -16.49 11.65 -6.61
C THR A 144 -16.17 10.77 -7.81
N VAL A 145 -16.68 9.54 -7.80
CA VAL A 145 -16.52 8.57 -8.88
C VAL A 145 -17.87 8.33 -9.51
N SER A 146 -17.97 8.55 -10.82
CA SER A 146 -19.22 8.41 -11.56
C SER A 146 -19.17 7.38 -12.68
N GLY A 147 -20.24 6.60 -12.81
CA GLY A 147 -20.42 5.61 -13.88
C GLY A 147 -19.67 4.29 -13.67
N GLY A 148 -19.84 3.37 -14.61
CA GLY A 148 -19.14 2.08 -14.63
C GLY A 148 -17.70 2.14 -15.15
N PRO A 149 -17.03 0.97 -15.20
CA PRO A 149 -15.67 0.85 -15.71
C PRO A 149 -15.50 1.45 -17.10
N ASN A 150 -14.50 2.32 -17.26
CA ASN A 150 -14.17 2.95 -18.53
C ASN A 150 -12.65 3.25 -18.61
N PRO A 151 -11.87 2.41 -19.30
CA PRO A 151 -10.41 2.54 -19.37
C PRO A 151 -9.95 3.77 -20.18
N THR A 152 -10.85 4.49 -20.83
CA THR A 152 -10.53 5.73 -21.56
C THR A 152 -10.81 6.99 -20.73
N LYS A 153 -11.47 6.85 -19.57
CA LYS A 153 -11.76 7.97 -18.68
C LYS A 153 -10.48 8.36 -17.93
N MET A 154 -10.30 9.65 -17.67
CA MET A 154 -9.23 10.12 -16.80
C MET A 154 -9.55 9.80 -15.33
N PHE A 155 -8.53 9.89 -14.46
CA PHE A 155 -8.73 9.86 -13.01
C PHE A 155 -9.77 10.89 -12.57
N ALA A 156 -10.65 10.50 -11.66
CA ALA A 156 -11.67 11.42 -11.13
C ALA A 156 -11.02 12.59 -10.36
N THR A 157 -9.92 12.34 -9.65
CA THR A 157 -9.11 13.36 -8.99
C THR A 157 -7.62 13.12 -9.21
N THR A 158 -6.86 14.19 -9.48
CA THR A 158 -5.39 14.18 -9.39
C THR A 158 -4.98 15.07 -8.25
N PHE A 159 -4.35 14.49 -7.22
CA PHE A 159 -3.84 15.28 -6.10
C PHE A 159 -2.55 16.02 -6.50
N PRO A 160 -2.28 17.19 -5.90
CA PRO A 160 -1.03 17.87 -6.14
C PRO A 160 0.15 17.00 -5.67
N ALA A 161 1.21 16.96 -6.47
CA ALA A 161 2.45 16.32 -6.05
C ALA A 161 3.00 17.04 -4.82
N GLU A 162 3.12 16.32 -3.70
CA GLU A 162 3.75 16.86 -2.51
C GLU A 162 5.27 16.78 -2.66
N ALA A 163 5.96 17.87 -2.31
CA ALA A 163 7.41 17.91 -2.39
C ALA A 163 7.99 16.83 -1.47
N ASN A 164 8.69 15.87 -2.06
CA ASN A 164 9.54 14.94 -1.31
C ASN A 164 10.58 15.80 -0.58
N GLY A 165 10.33 16.08 0.70
CA GLY A 165 11.34 16.62 1.60
C GLY A 165 12.40 15.57 1.85
N SER A 166 13.21 15.27 0.82
CA SER A 166 14.41 14.47 0.97
C SER A 166 15.39 15.29 1.79
N VAL A 167 15.24 15.24 3.11
CA VAL A 167 16.42 15.41 3.95
C VAL A 167 17.36 14.31 3.47
N LEU A 168 18.60 14.65 3.11
CA LEU A 168 19.70 13.71 2.96
C LEU A 168 19.92 13.03 4.33
N ALA A 169 19.01 12.15 4.70
CA ALA A 169 19.21 11.18 5.74
C ALA A 169 20.09 10.14 5.08
N TYR A 170 21.38 10.12 5.44
CA TYR A 170 22.27 9.02 5.10
C TYR A 170 21.72 7.78 5.80
N THR A 171 20.79 7.11 5.15
CA THR A 171 20.19 5.86 5.64
C THR A 171 21.17 4.77 5.29
N TRP A 172 21.80 4.20 6.33
CA TRP A 172 22.55 2.98 6.17
C TRP A 172 21.56 1.91 5.72
N ASN A 173 21.55 1.60 4.43
CA ASN A 173 20.75 0.49 3.95
C ASN A 173 21.30 -0.81 4.57
N SER A 174 20.43 -1.79 4.77
CA SER A 174 20.78 -3.08 5.39
C SER A 174 21.95 -3.77 4.69
N ALA A 175 22.08 -3.59 3.37
CA ALA A 175 23.21 -4.09 2.59
C ALA A 175 24.55 -3.44 2.97
N SER A 176 24.56 -2.13 3.24
CA SER A 176 25.74 -1.36 3.66
C SER A 176 26.21 -1.78 5.05
N VAL A 177 25.26 -1.95 5.99
CA VAL A 177 25.56 -2.45 7.33
C VAL A 177 26.06 -3.88 7.29
N GLY A 178 25.40 -4.74 6.51
CA GLY A 178 25.81 -6.13 6.31
C GLY A 178 27.22 -6.24 5.72
N MET A 179 27.54 -5.41 4.73
CA MET A 179 28.86 -5.37 4.10
C MET A 179 29.94 -4.86 5.05
N LEU A 180 29.65 -3.82 5.84
CA LEU A 180 30.57 -3.32 6.89
C LEU A 180 30.83 -4.40 7.95
N CYS A 181 29.79 -5.08 8.42
CA CYS A 181 29.92 -6.17 9.40
C CYS A 181 30.73 -7.35 8.83
N ALA A 182 30.52 -7.72 7.57
CA ALA A 182 31.29 -8.77 6.91
C ALA A 182 32.77 -8.40 6.80
N LEU A 183 33.08 -7.16 6.42
CA LEU A 183 34.47 -6.66 6.36
C LEU A 183 35.14 -6.69 7.74
N LEU A 184 34.46 -6.24 8.79
CA LEU A 184 34.99 -6.28 10.16
C LEU A 184 35.20 -7.71 10.68
N ALA A 185 34.30 -8.63 10.33
CA ALA A 185 34.44 -10.05 10.65
C ALA A 185 35.63 -10.69 9.92
N CYS A 186 35.86 -10.35 8.64
CA CYS A 186 37.01 -10.84 7.89
C CYS A 186 38.34 -10.30 8.45
N LEU A 187 38.40 -9.00 8.79
CA LEU A 187 39.60 -8.37 9.33
C LEU A 187 39.95 -8.91 10.73
N SER A 188 38.96 -9.08 11.60
CA SER A 188 39.17 -9.70 12.92
C SER A 188 39.59 -11.17 12.81
N GLY A 189 39.01 -11.94 11.89
CA GLY A 189 39.44 -13.31 11.60
C GLY A 189 40.90 -13.38 11.14
N ALA A 190 41.32 -12.50 10.24
CA ALA A 190 42.70 -12.43 9.75
C ALA A 190 43.70 -12.04 10.86
N LEU A 191 43.37 -11.05 11.69
CA LEU A 191 44.21 -10.63 12.82
C LEU A 191 44.40 -11.75 13.85
N LEU A 192 43.38 -12.56 14.09
CA LEU A 192 43.43 -13.70 15.03
C LEU A 192 44.21 -14.91 14.48
N THR A 193 44.56 -14.93 13.18
CA THR A 193 45.40 -15.99 12.58
C THR A 193 46.88 -15.62 12.48
N LEU A 194 47.24 -14.38 12.82
CA LEU A 194 48.62 -13.86 12.79
C LEU A 194 49.36 -14.02 14.13
N TRP A 195 48.75 -14.68 15.12
CA TRP A 195 49.33 -15.03 16.42
C TRP A 195 49.27 -16.53 16.68
#